data_AF-A0A6V7RBK9-F1
#
_entry.id   AF-A0A6V7RBK9-F1
#
_cell.length_a   1.000
_cell.length_b   1.000
_cell.length_c   1.000
_cell.angle_alpha   90.00
_cell.angle_beta   90.00
_cell.angle_gamma   90.00
#
_symmetry.space_group_name_H-M   'P 1'
#
loop_
_entity.id
_entity.type
_entity.pdbx_description
1 polymer ?
#
loop_
_entity_poly.entity_id
_entity_poly.type
_entity_poly.pdbx_seq_one_letter_code
_entity_poly.pdbx_strand_id
1 'polypeptide(L)'
;MDKIKFIIILSVLLIMASCNPVTNKKDDSQNLLNKVNAVENQWIDYNGTIESDNSMMKSQFIPYNSNQDYIVNNDAYVSYYKGEDFITTELHEADTKLNSVEEANGIILSFNKENKNGIKLINKD
;
A
#
# COMPACT_ATOMS: atom_id res chain seq x y z
N MET A 1 -63.14 -23.11 32.77
CA MET A 1 -62.35 -24.35 32.67
C MET A 1 -61.34 -24.03 31.59
N ASP A 2 -60.25 -23.37 31.96
CA ASP A 2 -59.30 -22.84 30.98
C ASP A 2 -57.92 -23.39 31.32
N LYS A 3 -57.48 -24.27 30.41
CA LYS A 3 -56.15 -24.87 30.38
C LYS A 3 -55.26 -23.99 29.49
N ILE A 4 -53.94 -24.20 29.60
CA ILE A 4 -52.86 -23.87 28.64
C ILE A 4 -52.14 -22.56 28.99
N LYS A 5 -51.01 -22.63 29.71
CA LYS A 5 -49.63 -23.01 29.30
C LYS A 5 -48.88 -21.81 28.69
N PHE A 6 -47.73 -21.47 29.26
CA PHE A 6 -46.39 -21.78 28.73
C PHE A 6 -45.40 -20.72 29.23
N ILE A 7 -44.43 -21.19 29.99
CA ILE A 7 -43.28 -20.49 30.53
C ILE A 7 -42.36 -20.10 29.37
N ILE A 8 -41.97 -18.83 29.27
CA ILE A 8 -40.79 -18.42 28.48
C ILE A 8 -39.89 -17.61 29.42
N ILE A 9 -38.94 -18.34 30.01
CA ILE A 9 -37.76 -17.79 30.67
C ILE A 9 -36.82 -17.34 29.55
N LEU A 10 -36.75 -16.04 29.29
CA LEU A 10 -35.76 -15.50 28.37
C LEU A 10 -34.52 -15.11 29.16
N SER A 11 -33.67 -16.12 29.39
CA SER A 11 -32.33 -15.98 29.94
C SER A 11 -31.46 -15.17 28.98
N VAL A 12 -31.32 -13.87 29.21
CA VAL A 12 -30.33 -13.05 28.50
C VAL A 12 -28.97 -13.29 29.15
N LEU A 13 -28.22 -14.26 28.62
CA LEU A 13 -26.79 -14.40 28.90
C LEU A 13 -26.03 -13.27 28.17
N LEU A 14 -25.68 -12.21 28.90
CA LEU A 14 -24.69 -11.23 28.46
C LEU A 14 -23.29 -11.82 28.67
N ILE A 15 -22.78 -12.52 27.65
CA ILE A 15 -21.36 -12.84 27.56
C ILE A 15 -20.61 -11.57 27.17
N MET A 16 -20.03 -10.87 28.15
CA MET A 16 -19.00 -9.86 27.87
C MET A 16 -17.74 -10.58 27.41
N ALA A 17 -17.49 -10.60 26.11
CA ALA A 17 -16.20 -10.97 25.56
C ALA A 17 -15.17 -9.89 25.93
N SER A 18 -14.42 -10.13 27.01
CA SER A 18 -13.18 -9.40 27.28
C SER A 18 -12.11 -9.89 26.30
N CYS A 19 -12.00 -9.25 25.13
CA CYS A 19 -10.81 -9.38 24.31
C CYS A 19 -9.65 -8.66 25.00
N ASN A 20 -8.70 -9.42 25.53
CA ASN A 20 -7.38 -8.91 25.89
C ASN A 20 -6.78 -8.22 24.67
N PRO A 21 -6.32 -6.95 24.74
CA PRO A 21 -5.47 -6.42 23.70
C PRO A 21 -4.14 -7.16 23.79
N VAL A 22 -3.96 -8.16 22.93
CA VAL A 22 -2.63 -8.66 22.59
C VAL A 22 -1.89 -7.45 22.03
N THR A 23 -1.00 -6.88 22.83
CA THR A 23 -0.03 -5.88 22.41
C THR A 23 0.97 -6.57 21.50
N ASN A 24 0.54 -6.88 20.28
CA ASN A 24 1.46 -7.10 19.18
C ASN A 24 2.20 -5.77 19.01
N LYS A 25 3.48 -5.75 19.38
CA LYS A 25 4.39 -4.68 19.00
C LYS A 25 4.25 -4.50 17.48
N LYS A 26 3.64 -3.38 17.12
CA LYS A 26 3.40 -2.90 15.78
C LYS A 26 4.77 -2.60 15.18
N ASP A 27 5.28 -3.48 14.33
CA ASP A 27 6.17 -3.04 13.25
C ASP A 27 5.26 -2.29 12.28
N ASP A 28 5.02 -1.02 12.57
CA ASP A 28 4.01 -0.20 11.91
C ASP A 28 4.52 0.44 10.62
N SER A 29 5.53 -0.17 9.98
CA SER A 29 5.88 0.18 8.61
C SER A 29 4.97 -0.56 7.63
N GLN A 30 3.70 -0.15 7.55
CA GLN A 30 2.76 -0.72 6.58
C GLN A 30 3.31 -0.52 5.16
N ASN A 31 3.47 -1.63 4.44
CA ASN A 31 3.85 -1.57 3.03
C ASN A 31 2.73 -0.90 2.23
N LEU A 32 3.00 0.28 1.68
CA LEU A 32 2.05 1.08 0.92
C LEU A 32 1.79 0.51 -0.49
N LEU A 33 2.67 -0.38 -0.96
CA LEU A 33 2.56 -0.97 -2.29
C LEU A 33 1.51 -2.09 -2.33
N ASN A 34 0.40 -1.85 -3.03
CA ASN A 34 -0.55 -2.90 -3.39
C ASN A 34 -0.07 -3.67 -4.65
N LYS A 35 0.38 -4.90 -4.42
CA LYS A 35 0.98 -5.76 -5.45
C LYS A 35 -0.02 -6.62 -6.23
N VAL A 36 -1.23 -6.80 -5.69
CA VAL A 36 -2.28 -7.62 -6.33
C VAL A 36 -2.73 -6.98 -7.63
N ASN A 37 -2.79 -5.65 -7.66
CA ASN A 37 -3.25 -4.88 -8.80
C ASN A 37 -2.09 -4.32 -9.64
N ALA A 38 -0.85 -4.79 -9.43
CA ALA A 38 0.27 -4.35 -10.27
C ALA A 38 0.10 -4.88 -11.70
N VAL A 39 0.38 -4.02 -12.68
CA VAL A 39 0.29 -4.32 -14.11
C VAL A 39 1.61 -4.92 -14.56
N GLU A 40 1.55 -6.08 -15.22
CA GLU A 40 2.74 -6.75 -15.77
C GLU A 40 3.15 -6.17 -17.12
N ASN A 41 4.42 -6.38 -17.46
CA ASN A 41 5.04 -6.03 -18.74
C ASN A 41 5.08 -4.52 -19.01
N GLN A 42 5.03 -3.69 -17.96
CA GLN A 42 4.98 -2.25 -18.10
C GLN A 42 5.89 -1.55 -17.11
N TRP A 43 6.45 -0.43 -17.53
CA TRP A 43 7.07 0.57 -16.67
C TRP A 43 6.73 1.97 -17.21
N ILE A 44 7.02 3.00 -16.42
CA ILE A 44 6.91 4.40 -16.85
C ILE A 44 8.32 4.92 -17.06
N ASP A 45 8.60 5.42 -18.27
CA ASP A 45 9.91 5.96 -18.63
C ASP A 45 10.16 7.36 -18.02
N TYR A 46 11.33 7.93 -18.33
CA TYR A 46 11.71 9.27 -17.89
C TYR A 46 10.86 10.40 -18.48
N ASN A 47 10.05 10.12 -19.52
CA ASN A 47 9.14 11.08 -20.15
C ASN A 47 7.69 10.92 -19.68
N GLY A 48 7.41 10.00 -18.75
CA GLY A 48 6.05 9.69 -18.30
C GLY A 48 5.27 8.77 -19.24
N THR A 49 5.94 8.17 -20.22
CA THR A 49 5.34 7.24 -21.18
C THR A 49 5.29 5.85 -20.59
N ILE A 50 4.14 5.18 -20.71
CA ILE A 50 4.01 3.77 -20.34
C ILE A 50 4.66 2.94 -21.46
N GLU A 51 5.77 2.30 -21.13
CA GLU A 51 6.53 1.47 -22.05
C GLU A 51 6.35 -0.01 -21.74
N SER A 52 6.44 -0.84 -22.79
CA SER A 52 6.35 -2.29 -22.65
C SER A 52 7.71 -2.91 -22.37
N ASP A 53 7.83 -3.64 -21.26
CA ASP A 53 9.03 -4.41 -20.92
C ASP A 53 8.65 -5.67 -20.15
N ASN A 54 8.98 -6.84 -20.72
CA ASN A 54 8.61 -8.14 -20.18
C ASN A 54 9.23 -8.47 -18.81
N SER A 55 10.27 -7.73 -18.39
CA SER A 55 10.92 -7.86 -17.08
C SER A 55 10.25 -7.01 -16.00
N MET A 56 9.43 -6.03 -16.37
CA MET A 56 8.92 -5.00 -15.46
C MET A 56 7.47 -5.23 -15.01
N MET A 57 7.16 -4.63 -13.86
CA MET A 57 5.82 -4.40 -13.35
C MET A 57 5.65 -2.94 -12.95
N LYS A 58 4.41 -2.45 -13.06
CA LYS A 58 4.01 -1.11 -12.66
C LYS A 58 2.93 -1.19 -11.59
N SER A 59 3.06 -0.43 -10.51
CA SER A 59 2.02 -0.35 -9.47
C SER A 59 0.78 0.39 -9.96
N GLN A 60 -0.26 0.37 -9.13
CA GLN A 60 -1.32 1.39 -9.22
C GLN A 60 -0.80 2.72 -8.63
N PHE A 61 -1.58 3.78 -8.81
CA PHE A 61 -1.35 5.06 -8.16
C PHE A 61 -1.32 4.90 -6.63
N ILE A 62 -0.30 5.46 -6.00
CA ILE A 62 -0.10 5.45 -4.55
C ILE A 62 -0.15 6.90 -4.07
N PRO A 63 -1.05 7.25 -3.13
CA PRO A 63 -1.04 8.57 -2.50
C PRO A 63 0.33 8.89 -1.88
N TYR A 64 0.80 10.11 -2.11
CA TYR A 64 2.11 10.57 -1.68
C TYR A 64 2.00 11.97 -1.06
N ASN A 65 2.79 12.21 -0.03
CA ASN A 65 2.93 13.52 0.60
C ASN A 65 4.41 13.87 0.71
N SER A 66 4.83 14.93 0.02
CA SER A 66 6.23 15.37 -0.06
C SER A 66 6.86 15.78 1.28
N ASN A 67 6.04 15.98 2.32
CA ASN A 67 6.50 16.26 3.68
C ASN A 67 6.82 15.01 4.50
N GLN A 68 6.65 13.81 3.92
CA GLN A 68 6.88 12.53 4.58
C GLN A 68 8.11 11.82 4.00
N ASP A 69 8.71 10.96 4.80
CA ASP A 69 9.85 10.17 4.38
C ASP A 69 9.42 8.78 3.89
N TYR A 70 9.81 8.44 2.67
CA TYR A 70 9.55 7.12 2.10
C TYR A 70 10.83 6.39 1.73
N ILE A 71 10.83 5.07 1.93
CA ILE A 71 11.93 4.18 1.53
C ILE A 71 11.35 3.05 0.68
N VAL A 72 12.01 2.78 -0.45
CA VAL A 72 11.79 1.56 -1.23
C VAL A 72 12.94 0.59 -0.97
N ASN A 73 12.64 -0.66 -0.63
CA ASN A 73 13.68 -1.63 -0.21
C ASN A 73 14.33 -2.42 -1.36
N ASN A 74 14.05 -2.04 -2.61
CA ASN A 74 14.59 -2.63 -3.83
C ASN A 74 14.68 -1.53 -4.88
N ASP A 75 15.53 -1.71 -5.89
CA ASP A 75 15.62 -0.77 -7.01
C ASP A 75 14.27 -0.62 -7.70
N ALA A 76 13.86 0.63 -7.91
CA ALA A 76 12.60 0.97 -8.54
C ALA A 76 12.68 2.33 -9.23
N TYR A 77 11.98 2.45 -10.35
CA TYR A 77 11.64 3.74 -10.93
C TYR A 77 10.42 4.30 -10.20
N VAL A 78 10.53 5.51 -9.69
CA VAL A 78 9.44 6.23 -9.02
C VAL A 78 9.01 7.37 -9.93
N SER A 79 7.80 7.25 -10.46
CA SER A 79 7.17 8.29 -11.27
C SER A 79 6.25 9.12 -10.40
N TYR A 80 6.49 10.42 -10.34
CA TYR A 80 5.77 11.39 -9.52
C TYR A 80 4.69 12.10 -10.33
N TYR A 81 3.53 12.32 -9.70
CA TYR A 81 2.35 12.89 -10.32
C TYR A 81 1.69 13.96 -9.44
N LYS A 82 1.05 14.92 -10.09
CA LYS A 82 0.08 15.84 -9.49
C LYS A 82 -1.30 15.55 -10.07
N GLY A 83 -2.08 14.72 -9.37
CA GLY A 83 -3.31 14.16 -9.94
C GLY A 83 -2.96 13.23 -11.10
N GLU A 84 -3.41 13.57 -12.31
CA GLU A 84 -3.10 12.82 -13.53
C GLU A 84 -1.90 13.39 -14.29
N ASP A 85 -1.40 14.56 -13.89
CA ASP A 85 -0.29 15.22 -14.56
C ASP A 85 1.05 14.59 -14.14
N PHE A 86 1.80 14.08 -15.10
CA PHE A 86 3.16 13.57 -14.89
C PHE A 86 4.12 14.70 -14.57
N ILE A 87 5.03 14.47 -13.62
CA ILE A 87 6.09 15.41 -13.23
C ILE A 87 7.45 14.90 -13.67
N THR A 88 7.87 13.76 -13.12
CA THR A 88 9.20 13.17 -13.37
C THR A 88 9.20 11.68 -13.02
N THR A 89 10.17 10.94 -13.56
CA THR A 89 10.53 9.59 -13.11
C THR A 89 11.97 9.60 -12.65
N GLU A 90 12.23 9.00 -11.49
CA GLU A 90 13.58 8.87 -10.93
C GLU A 90 13.90 7.40 -10.64
N LEU A 91 15.12 6.97 -10.94
CA LEU A 91 15.61 5.66 -10.49
C LEU A 91 16.07 5.80 -9.05
N HIS A 92 15.48 5.01 -8.15
CA HIS A 92 15.90 4.88 -6.77
C HIS A 92 16.57 3.54 -6.53
N GLU A 93 17.71 3.57 -5.87
CA GLU A 93 18.42 2.37 -5.40
C GLU A 93 17.75 1.83 -4.13
N ALA A 94 17.90 0.53 -3.90
CA ALA A 94 17.37 -0.15 -2.73
C ALA A 94 17.77 0.50 -1.40
N ASP A 95 16.80 0.55 -0.47
CA ASP A 95 16.93 1.07 0.90
C ASP A 95 17.34 2.55 0.98
N THR A 96 17.21 3.28 -0.13
CA THR A 96 17.38 4.73 -0.16
C THR A 96 16.07 5.47 0.09
N LYS A 97 16.20 6.66 0.69
CA LYS A 97 15.08 7.58 0.84
C LYS A 97 14.68 8.13 -0.54
N LEU A 98 13.39 8.15 -0.82
CA LEU A 98 12.87 8.80 -2.02
C LEU A 98 13.15 10.30 -1.98
N ASN A 99 13.44 10.89 -3.14
CA ASN A 99 13.58 12.34 -3.24
C ASN A 99 12.20 12.99 -3.00
N SER A 100 12.21 14.15 -2.34
CA SER A 100 10.99 14.92 -2.13
C SER A 100 10.67 15.73 -3.39
N VAL A 101 9.45 15.57 -3.91
CA VAL A 101 8.93 16.34 -5.05
C VAL A 101 7.71 17.11 -4.55
N GLU A 102 7.91 18.39 -4.21
CA GLU A 102 6.96 19.19 -3.43
C GLU A 102 5.54 19.22 -4.01
N GLU A 103 5.43 19.36 -5.33
CA GLU A 103 4.17 19.47 -6.06
C GLU A 103 3.46 18.14 -6.34
N ALA A 104 4.10 17.00 -6.04
CA ALA A 104 3.52 15.68 -6.26
C ALA A 104 2.54 15.31 -5.13
N ASN A 105 1.44 14.66 -5.50
CA ASN A 105 0.46 14.08 -4.57
C ASN A 105 0.25 12.57 -4.77
N GLY A 106 0.98 11.99 -5.73
CA GLY A 106 1.03 10.55 -5.91
C GLY A 106 2.27 10.09 -6.63
N ILE A 107 2.52 8.79 -6.48
CA ILE A 107 3.59 8.10 -7.16
C ILE A 107 3.10 6.80 -7.78
N ILE A 108 3.80 6.35 -8.82
CA ILE A 108 3.69 5.01 -9.38
C ILE A 108 5.09 4.40 -9.38
N LEU A 109 5.21 3.19 -8.86
CA LEU A 109 6.48 2.45 -8.85
C LEU A 109 6.52 1.50 -10.06
N SER A 110 7.62 1.55 -10.81
CA SER A 110 7.97 0.51 -11.77
C SER A 110 9.19 -0.28 -11.28
N PHE A 111 9.09 -1.61 -11.25
CA PHE A 111 10.10 -2.48 -10.65
C PHE A 111 10.19 -3.83 -11.38
N ASN A 112 11.32 -4.52 -11.24
CA ASN A 112 11.51 -5.84 -11.82
C ASN A 112 10.54 -6.88 -11.22
N LYS A 113 9.96 -7.73 -12.07
CA LYS A 113 9.05 -8.82 -11.68
C LYS A 113 9.64 -9.74 -10.62
N GLU A 114 10.95 -9.98 -10.67
CA GLU A 114 11.66 -10.82 -9.69
C GLU A 114 11.50 -10.27 -8.26
N ASN A 115 11.37 -8.94 -8.12
CA ASN A 115 11.23 -8.28 -6.83
C ASN A 115 9.79 -8.26 -6.32
N LYS A 116 8.78 -8.70 -7.10
CA LYS A 116 7.35 -8.64 -6.75
C LYS A 116 7.06 -9.08 -5.31
N ASN A 117 7.62 -10.20 -4.87
CA ASN A 117 7.29 -10.71 -3.55
C ASN A 117 7.97 -9.91 -2.42
N GLY A 118 9.17 -9.39 -2.65
CA GLY A 118 10.01 -8.74 -1.64
C GLY A 118 9.92 -7.22 -1.58
N ILE A 119 9.48 -6.57 -2.67
CA ILE A 119 9.42 -5.11 -2.73
C ILE A 119 8.36 -4.54 -1.79
N LYS A 120 8.75 -3.46 -1.12
CA LYS A 120 7.96 -2.67 -0.19
C LYS A 120 8.25 -1.19 -0.40
N LEU A 121 7.21 -0.38 -0.24
CA LEU A 121 7.30 1.07 -0.07
C LEU A 121 6.87 1.38 1.37
N ILE A 122 7.75 1.99 2.14
CA ILE A 122 7.58 2.20 3.58
C ILE A 122 7.59 3.69 3.88
N ASN A 123 6.59 4.19 4.60
CA ASN A 123 6.64 5.50 5.25
C ASN A 123 7.44 5.39 6.56
N LYS A 124 8.33 6.35 6.81
CA LYS A 124 9.27 6.40 7.95
C LYS A 124 8.97 7.51 8.97
N ASP A 125 7.85 8.22 8.83
CA ASP A 125 7.40 9.21 9.80
C ASP A 125 6.94 8.63 11.15
#